data_AF-A0A9J6G045-F1
#
_entry.id   AF-A0A9J6G045-F1
#
_cell.length_a   1.000
_cell.length_b   1.000
_cell.length_c   1.000
_cell.angle_alpha   90.00
_cell.angle_beta   90.00
_cell.angle_gamma   90.00
#
_symmetry.space_group_name_H-M   'P 1'
#
loop_
_entity.id
_entity.type
_entity.pdbx_description
1 polymer ?
#
loop_
_entity_poly.entity_id
_entity_poly.type
_entity_poly.pdbx_seq_one_letter_code
_entity_poly.pdbx_strand_id
1 'polypeptide(L)'
;MVRPVLEGYRRAMADGPDRRLLQVGFSTLSDYLFLLKACAVALQPLRGRALLYLAAAVSDFYVPPADLPVHKIHSDSGPLHLHLHLVPKMLKPLVCLWNPEAFVVSFKVRPCV
;
A
#
# COMPACT_ATOMS: atom_id res chain seq x y z
N MET A 1 -30.47 -8.91 0.55
CA MET A 1 -29.07 -9.35 0.33
C MET A 1 -28.03 -8.49 1.06
N VAL A 2 -28.18 -7.16 1.14
CA VAL A 2 -27.17 -6.25 1.73
C VAL A 2 -27.20 -6.19 3.27
N ARG A 3 -28.36 -6.40 3.89
CA ARG A 3 -28.54 -6.37 5.36
C ARG A 3 -27.53 -7.22 6.16
N PRO A 4 -27.29 -8.51 5.84
CA PRO A 4 -26.29 -9.32 6.56
C PRO A 4 -24.85 -8.80 6.39
N VAL A 5 -24.52 -8.22 5.23
CA VAL A 5 -23.17 -7.64 4.98
C VAL A 5 -22.95 -6.41 5.85
N LEU A 6 -23.95 -5.51 5.95
CA LEU A 6 -23.88 -4.32 6.79
C LEU A 6 -23.80 -4.67 8.28
N GLU A 7 -24.55 -5.66 8.71
CA GLU A 7 -24.48 -6.16 10.09
C GLU A 7 -23.11 -6.75 10.40
N GLY A 8 -22.53 -7.54 9.47
CA GLY A 8 -21.17 -8.06 9.60
C GLY A 8 -20.10 -6.96 9.66
N TYR A 9 -20.19 -5.96 8.77
CA TYR A 9 -19.29 -4.80 8.76
C TYR A 9 -19.35 -4.04 10.10
N ARG A 10 -20.56 -3.72 10.59
CA ARG A 10 -20.74 -3.04 11.88
C ARG A 10 -20.15 -3.83 13.04
N ARG A 11 -20.29 -5.16 13.05
CA ARG A 11 -19.70 -6.03 14.08
C ARG A 11 -18.18 -6.06 14.02
N ALA A 12 -17.59 -6.01 12.83
CA ALA A 12 -16.13 -6.01 12.67
C ALA A 12 -15.49 -4.65 13.04
N MET A 13 -16.24 -3.57 12.83
CA MET A 13 -15.85 -2.18 13.15
C MET A 13 -16.21 -1.74 14.58
N ALA A 14 -17.00 -2.53 15.32
CA ALA A 14 -17.39 -2.18 16.67
C ALA A 14 -16.16 -2.00 17.57
N ASP A 15 -16.11 -0.88 18.28
CA ASP A 15 -15.04 -0.62 19.23
C ASP A 15 -15.15 -1.55 20.45
N GLY A 16 -14.00 -1.96 20.99
CA GLY A 16 -13.91 -2.91 22.10
C GLY A 16 -12.83 -3.96 21.89
N PRO A 17 -12.75 -4.95 22.80
CA PRO A 17 -11.74 -6.01 22.73
C PRO A 17 -11.87 -6.92 21.49
N ASP A 18 -13.07 -6.98 20.89
CA ASP A 18 -13.39 -7.80 19.72
C ASP A 18 -13.27 -7.07 18.38
N ARG A 19 -12.62 -5.89 18.33
CA ARG A 19 -12.45 -5.15 17.07
C ARG A 19 -11.60 -5.97 16.10
N ARG A 20 -12.20 -6.33 14.95
CA ARG A 20 -11.59 -7.23 13.96
C ARG A 20 -11.17 -6.54 12.67
N LEU A 21 -11.64 -5.31 12.43
CA LEU A 21 -11.32 -4.54 11.25
C LEU A 21 -10.67 -3.20 11.63
N LEU A 22 -9.52 -2.92 11.03
CA LEU A 22 -8.87 -1.62 11.07
C LEU A 22 -8.72 -1.14 9.62
N GLN A 23 -9.26 0.03 9.33
CA GLN A 23 -9.12 0.67 8.01
C GLN A 23 -8.03 1.73 8.09
N VAL A 24 -7.09 1.68 7.15
CA VAL A 24 -6.00 2.65 7.02
C VAL A 24 -6.05 3.21 5.60
N GLY A 25 -6.36 4.50 5.48
CA GLY A 25 -6.42 5.18 4.19
C GLY A 25 -5.03 5.62 3.73
N PHE A 26 -4.78 5.53 2.42
CA PHE A 26 -3.62 6.11 1.75
C PHE A 26 -4.04 6.65 0.38
N SER A 27 -3.31 7.61 -0.16
CA SER A 27 -3.59 8.18 -1.48
C SER A 27 -2.35 8.30 -2.35
N THR A 28 -1.17 8.51 -1.75
CA THR A 28 0.09 8.60 -2.48
C THR A 28 0.91 7.32 -2.35
N LEU A 29 1.87 7.14 -3.27
CA LEU A 29 2.86 6.07 -3.17
C LEU A 29 3.65 6.17 -1.86
N SER A 30 4.06 7.39 -1.48
CA SER A 30 4.82 7.63 -0.24
C SER A 30 4.04 7.15 0.98
N ASP A 31 2.77 7.54 1.11
CA ASP A 31 1.90 7.09 2.22
C ASP A 31 1.81 5.58 2.26
N TYR A 32 1.56 4.95 1.11
CA TYR A 32 1.48 3.50 1.00
C TYR A 32 2.75 2.82 1.50
N LEU A 33 3.94 3.30 1.10
CA LEU A 33 5.21 2.70 1.50
C LEU A 33 5.50 2.85 3.01
N PHE A 34 5.20 4.02 3.59
CA PHE A 34 5.37 4.25 5.02
C PHE A 34 4.39 3.41 5.85
N LEU A 35 3.12 3.39 5.45
CA LEU A 35 2.08 2.63 6.15
C LEU A 35 2.30 1.13 6.02
N LEU A 36 2.73 0.64 4.86
CA LEU A 36 3.08 -0.77 4.66
C LEU A 36 4.20 -1.20 5.61
N LYS A 37 5.24 -0.38 5.77
CA LYS A 37 6.32 -0.64 6.73
C LYS A 37 5.78 -0.67 8.16
N ALA A 38 4.98 0.33 8.55
CA ALA A 38 4.40 0.42 9.88
C ALA A 38 3.54 -0.81 10.21
N CYS A 39 2.67 -1.23 9.28
CA CYS A 39 1.85 -2.42 9.43
C CYS A 39 2.70 -3.70 9.51
N ALA A 40 3.71 -3.86 8.65
CA ALA A 40 4.57 -5.04 8.67
C ALA A 40 5.30 -5.20 10.02
N VAL A 41 5.83 -4.10 10.56
CA VAL A 41 6.50 -4.07 11.88
C VAL A 41 5.49 -4.33 13.00
N ALA A 42 4.31 -3.69 12.98
CA ALA A 42 3.29 -3.88 13.99
C ALA A 42 2.78 -5.35 14.06
N LEU A 43 2.85 -6.09 12.96
CA LEU A 43 2.45 -7.50 12.89
C LEU A 43 3.56 -8.49 13.28
N GLN A 44 4.80 -8.04 13.54
CA GLN A 44 5.91 -8.92 13.95
C GLN A 44 5.58 -9.83 15.16
N PRO A 45 4.89 -9.36 16.21
CA PRO A 45 4.57 -10.20 17.38
C PRO A 45 3.69 -11.42 17.03
N LEU A 46 2.98 -11.38 15.90
CA LEU A 46 2.14 -12.49 15.44
C LEU A 46 2.94 -13.59 14.75
N ARG A 47 4.18 -13.31 14.30
CA ARG A 47 5.10 -14.27 13.65
C ARG A 47 4.40 -14.96 12.47
N GLY A 48 4.54 -16.28 12.34
CA GLY A 48 3.89 -17.10 11.30
C GLY A 48 2.37 -17.09 11.28
N ARG A 49 1.70 -16.41 12.23
CA ARG A 49 0.25 -16.20 12.20
C ARG A 49 -0.16 -14.95 11.41
N ALA A 50 0.79 -14.09 11.05
CA ALA A 50 0.52 -12.92 10.21
C ALA A 50 0.50 -13.31 8.72
N LEU A 51 -0.53 -12.85 8.01
CA LEU A 51 -0.62 -12.91 6.55
C LEU A 51 -0.55 -11.49 5.97
N LEU A 52 0.43 -11.25 5.11
CA LEU A 52 0.56 -10.04 4.31
C LEU A 52 0.02 -10.33 2.90
N TYR A 53 -1.22 -9.90 2.64
CA TYR A 53 -1.89 -10.06 1.35
C TYR A 53 -1.77 -8.78 0.52
N LEU A 54 -0.75 -8.73 -0.35
CA LEU A 54 -0.35 -7.53 -1.10
C LEU A 54 -1.04 -7.47 -2.47
N ALA A 55 -2.30 -7.02 -2.48
CA ALA A 55 -3.13 -6.89 -3.68
C ALA A 55 -3.24 -5.46 -4.23
N ALA A 56 -2.57 -4.48 -3.61
CA ALA A 56 -2.57 -3.09 -4.10
C ALA A 56 -1.83 -2.98 -5.45
N ALA A 57 -2.38 -2.20 -6.38
CA ALA A 57 -1.68 -1.81 -7.59
C ALA A 57 -0.71 -0.66 -7.26
N VAL A 58 0.55 -1.00 -7.00
CA VAL A 58 1.60 -0.03 -6.63
C VAL A 58 2.26 0.52 -7.89
N SER A 59 2.43 1.83 -7.97
CA SER A 59 3.14 2.47 -9.08
C SER A 59 4.57 1.96 -9.20
N ASP A 60 5.00 1.61 -10.42
CA ASP A 60 6.40 1.22 -10.70
C ASP A 60 7.33 2.44 -10.80
N PHE A 61 6.76 3.63 -11.03
CA PHE A 61 7.48 4.87 -11.23
C PHE A 61 6.95 6.00 -10.33
N TYR A 62 7.81 6.95 -9.96
CA TYR A 62 7.46 8.10 -9.13
C TYR A 62 8.31 9.33 -9.47
N VAL A 63 7.88 10.51 -9.02
CA VAL A 63 8.66 11.75 -9.08
C VAL A 63 9.21 12.03 -7.67
N PRO A 64 10.54 12.17 -7.50
CA PRO A 64 11.11 12.54 -6.20
C PRO A 64 10.55 13.89 -5.71
N PRO A 65 10.35 14.08 -4.40
CA PRO A 65 9.85 15.35 -3.86
C PRO A 65 10.69 16.57 -4.24
N ALA A 66 12.01 16.38 -4.43
CA ALA A 66 12.92 17.44 -4.86
C ALA A 66 12.66 17.93 -6.30
N ASP A 67 12.11 17.06 -7.15
CA ASP A 67 11.84 17.34 -8.57
C ASP A 67 10.35 17.65 -8.82
N LEU A 68 9.53 17.66 -7.75
CA LEU A 68 8.09 17.83 -7.86
C LEU A 68 7.74 19.32 -8.00
N PRO A 69 7.20 19.77 -9.15
CA PRO A 69 6.90 21.18 -9.35
C PRO A 69 5.77 21.62 -8.42
N VAL A 70 5.95 22.77 -7.75
CA VAL A 70 4.95 23.35 -6.84
C VAL A 70 3.72 23.85 -7.61
N HIS A 71 3.93 24.27 -8.85
CA HIS A 71 2.89 24.84 -9.70
C HIS A 71 2.53 23.90 -10.83
N LYS A 72 1.30 24.07 -11.34
CA LYS A 72 0.80 23.35 -12.50
C LYS A 72 1.77 23.57 -13.68
N ILE A 73 2.13 22.48 -14.35
CA ILE A 73 2.97 22.54 -15.55
C ILE A 73 2.20 23.29 -16.65
N HIS A 74 2.84 24.30 -17.24
CA HIS A 74 2.26 25.12 -18.32
C HIS A 74 2.36 24.41 -19.67
N SER A 75 1.36 24.60 -20.54
CA SER A 75 1.27 23.99 -21.87
C SER A 75 1.99 24.75 -22.97
N ASP A 76 2.49 25.95 -22.67
CA ASP A 76 2.86 26.94 -23.69
C ASP A 76 4.31 26.79 -24.17
N SER A 77 5.07 25.87 -23.57
CA SER A 77 6.52 25.69 -23.79
C SER A 77 6.88 24.48 -24.67
N GLY A 78 5.94 23.95 -25.46
CA GLY A 78 6.18 22.83 -26.37
C GLY A 78 5.83 21.45 -25.80
N PRO A 79 6.37 20.34 -26.35
CA PRO A 79 6.02 18.98 -25.94
C PRO A 79 6.42 18.69 -24.48
N LEU A 80 5.54 18.02 -23.75
CA LEU A 80 5.74 17.66 -22.35
C LEU A 80 6.71 16.46 -22.23
N HIS A 81 7.83 16.68 -21.56
CA HIS A 81 8.76 15.63 -21.17
C HIS A 81 8.64 15.34 -19.67
N LEU A 82 8.23 14.12 -19.31
CA LEU A 82 8.14 13.68 -17.92
C LEU A 82 9.27 12.70 -17.60
N HIS A 83 10.07 13.03 -16.60
CA HIS A 83 11.12 12.16 -16.08
C HIS A 83 10.62 11.49 -14.80
N LEU A 84 10.53 10.16 -14.82
CA LEU A 84 10.06 9.36 -13.69
C LEU A 84 11.16 8.41 -13.22
N HIS A 85 11.28 8.28 -11.90
CA HIS A 85 12.23 7.40 -11.24
C HIS A 85 11.59 6.05 -10.94
N LEU A 86 12.37 4.97 -11.01
CA LEU A 86 11.92 3.64 -10.63
C LEU A 86 11.69 3.54 -9.12
N VAL A 87 10.57 2.97 -8.72
CA VAL A 87 10.30 2.68 -7.31
C VAL A 87 11.18 1.52 -6.84
N PRO A 88 11.87 1.65 -5.69
CA PRO A 88 12.66 0.57 -5.13
C PRO A 88 11.83 -0.70 -4.93
N LYS A 89 12.43 -1.88 -5.09
CA LYS A 89 11.73 -3.16 -4.92
C LYS A 89 11.48 -3.46 -3.44
N MET A 90 10.32 -3.05 -2.95
CA MET A 90 9.96 -3.07 -1.52
C MET A 90 9.64 -4.46 -0.95
N LEU A 91 9.39 -5.47 -1.81
CA LEU A 91 9.09 -6.83 -1.36
C LEU A 91 10.27 -7.47 -0.61
N LYS A 92 11.51 -7.21 -1.05
CA LYS A 92 12.70 -7.80 -0.41
C LYS A 92 12.91 -7.29 1.02
N PRO A 93 12.91 -5.97 1.30
CA PRO A 93 12.92 -5.47 2.67
C PRO A 93 11.75 -6.00 3.53
N LEU A 94 10.57 -6.13 2.94
CA LEU A 94 9.39 -6.61 3.66
C LEU A 94 9.58 -8.04 4.18
N VAL A 95 10.06 -8.95 3.33
CA VAL A 95 10.27 -10.37 3.68
C VAL A 95 11.57 -10.58 4.47
N CYS A 96 12.64 -9.82 4.20
CA CYS A 96 13.94 -10.09 4.84
C CYS A 96 14.16 -9.31 6.14
N LEU A 97 13.55 -8.14 6.30
CA LEU A 97 13.88 -7.21 7.38
C LEU A 97 12.67 -6.83 8.24
N TRP A 98 11.52 -6.53 7.61
CA TRP A 98 10.40 -5.95 8.34
C TRP A 98 9.50 -6.98 9.01
N ASN A 99 9.28 -8.15 8.41
CA ASN A 99 8.52 -9.22 9.07
C ASN A 99 8.89 -10.60 8.46
N PRO A 100 10.04 -11.18 8.86
CA PRO A 100 10.58 -12.37 8.21
C PRO A 100 9.82 -13.66 8.51
N GLU A 101 9.02 -13.68 9.58
CA GLU A 101 8.24 -14.86 9.96
C GLU A 101 6.83 -14.85 9.35
N ALA A 102 6.37 -13.74 8.78
CA ALA A 102 5.02 -13.65 8.22
C ALA A 102 4.87 -14.37 6.89
N PHE A 103 3.67 -14.88 6.62
CA PHE A 103 3.33 -15.44 5.32
C PHE A 103 2.98 -14.32 4.34
N VAL A 104 3.70 -14.21 3.22
CA VAL A 104 3.57 -13.10 2.26
C VAL A 104 3.02 -13.61 0.94
N VAL A 105 1.91 -13.01 0.49
CA VAL A 105 1.31 -13.25 -0.82
C VAL A 105 1.32 -11.94 -1.61
N SER A 106 1.84 -11.97 -2.84
CA SER A 106 1.89 -10.80 -3.72
C SER A 106 1.22 -11.09 -5.05
N PHE A 107 0.57 -10.07 -5.61
CA PHE A 107 -0.09 -10.16 -6.91
C PHE A 107 0.73 -9.46 -7.97
N LYS A 108 0.88 -10.12 -9.12
CA LYS A 108 1.42 -9.52 -10.33
C LYS A 108 0.31 -9.43 -11.37
N VAL A 109 -0.24 -8.24 -11.54
CA VAL A 109 -1.21 -7.97 -12.60
C VAL A 109 -0.44 -7.88 -13.92
N ARG A 110 -0.88 -8.64 -14.92
CA ARG A 110 -0.40 -8.50 -16.30
C ARG A 110 -1.58 -8.04 -17.16
N PRO A 111 -1.41 -7.02 -18.00
CA PRO A 111 -2.39 -6.73 -19.04
C PRO A 111 -2.50 -7.94 -19.97
N CYS A 112 -3.72 -8.33 -20.33
CA CYS A 112 -3.94 -9.20 -21.47
C CYS A 112 -3.55 -8.41 -22.72
N VAL A 113 -2.60 -8.95 -23.50
CA VAL A 113 -2.27 -8.49 -24.86
C VAL A 113 -2.97 -9.37 -25.87
#